data_AF-A0A6M1RBF8-F1
#
_entry.id   AF-A0A6M1RBF8-F1
#
_cell.length_a   1.000
_cell.length_b   1.000
_cell.length_c   1.000
_cell.angle_alpha   90.00
_cell.angle_beta   90.00
_cell.angle_gamma   90.00
#
_symmetry.space_group_name_H-M   'P 1'
#
loop_
_entity.id
_entity.type
_entity.pdbx_description
1 polymer ?
#
loop_
_entity_poly.entity_id
_entity_poly.type
_entity_poly.pdbx_seq_one_letter_code
_entity_poly.pdbx_strand_id
1 'polypeptide(L)'
;MYLKAPLLSFVFLSVFIAGCNDETVVQQVVDQTPKLAHIDISAPSSTVFTSLQFRAVGRYSDGSESDITSSVSWDTSANSVATIDAAGRVSPLSAGSTNISASLDGVSSSEASLTVPTSIVCGHSYGSEYSTAVNDSDPANAIGACVKIAEDSGGNWFTSTPSYEVARTVNFEQLHHSYLEDGSFGPNNGIFIRFKWFVNEDWCTHLNDLNFAGRSNWRMPTSTELSGLFTDLGNLWTGYGWPGFYYYFTSTQSGKDYVDISLTSGTTSTISTFGHEYASCMSGS
;
A
#
# COMPACT_ATOMS: atom_id res chain seq x y z
N MET A 1 -35.05 -91.27 -49.04
CA MET A 1 -36.46 -91.63 -48.76
C MET A 1 -36.62 -91.75 -47.26
N TYR A 2 -37.50 -90.93 -46.68
CA TYR A 2 -37.76 -90.83 -45.24
C TYR A 2 -38.19 -92.15 -44.62
N LEU A 3 -37.75 -92.44 -43.39
CA LEU A 3 -38.58 -93.15 -42.41
C LEU A 3 -38.24 -92.70 -40.98
N LYS A 4 -39.30 -92.29 -40.27
CA LYS A 4 -39.37 -91.90 -38.86
C LYS A 4 -39.09 -93.10 -37.93
N ALA A 5 -38.52 -92.83 -36.75
CA ALA A 5 -38.63 -93.68 -35.56
C ALA A 5 -38.81 -92.80 -34.29
N PRO A 6 -39.48 -93.29 -33.23
CA PRO A 6 -40.24 -92.46 -32.29
C PRO A 6 -39.49 -92.06 -31.01
N LEU A 7 -40.08 -91.07 -30.32
CA LEU A 7 -39.65 -90.51 -29.04
C LEU A 7 -39.69 -91.52 -27.89
N LEU A 8 -38.67 -91.46 -27.02
CA LEU A 8 -38.75 -91.91 -25.63
C LEU A 8 -38.38 -90.74 -24.72
N SER A 9 -39.31 -90.40 -23.82
CA SER A 9 -39.22 -89.33 -22.83
C SER A 9 -38.35 -89.77 -21.65
N PHE A 10 -37.33 -88.98 -21.30
CA PHE A 10 -36.60 -89.08 -20.03
C PHE A 10 -36.82 -87.80 -19.22
N VAL A 11 -37.45 -87.99 -18.05
CA VAL A 11 -37.66 -86.98 -17.02
C VAL A 11 -36.33 -86.76 -16.29
N PHE A 12 -35.78 -85.55 -16.36
CA PHE A 12 -34.70 -85.11 -15.48
C PHE A 12 -35.28 -84.28 -14.34
N LEU A 13 -35.14 -84.79 -13.13
CA LEU A 13 -35.54 -84.17 -11.87
C LEU A 13 -34.50 -83.10 -11.48
N SER A 14 -34.80 -81.84 -11.74
CA SER A 14 -33.97 -80.70 -11.32
C SER A 14 -34.23 -80.38 -9.85
N VAL A 15 -33.31 -80.76 -8.96
CA VAL A 15 -33.30 -80.32 -7.56
C VAL A 15 -32.78 -78.88 -7.53
N PHE A 16 -33.65 -77.91 -7.27
CA PHE A 16 -33.25 -76.55 -6.90
C PHE A 16 -32.98 -76.49 -5.39
N ILE A 17 -31.72 -76.36 -4.99
CA ILE A 17 -31.36 -76.00 -3.62
C ILE A 17 -31.44 -74.48 -3.54
N ALA A 18 -32.50 -73.96 -2.92
CA ALA A 18 -32.58 -72.56 -2.53
C ALA A 18 -31.71 -72.34 -1.29
N GLY A 19 -30.48 -71.87 -1.50
CA GLY A 19 -29.67 -71.30 -0.42
C GLY A 19 -30.20 -69.90 -0.09
N CYS A 20 -30.94 -69.77 1.01
CA CYS A 20 -31.20 -68.47 1.63
C CYS A 20 -29.96 -68.04 2.41
N ASN A 21 -29.03 -67.34 1.75
CA ASN A 21 -28.09 -66.48 2.46
C ASN A 21 -28.75 -65.11 2.56
N ASP A 22 -29.54 -64.90 3.62
CA ASP A 22 -30.00 -63.57 4.02
C ASP A 22 -28.85 -62.87 4.78
N GLU A 23 -27.76 -62.60 4.05
CA GLU A 23 -26.76 -61.65 4.52
C GLU A 23 -27.35 -60.26 4.30
N THR A 24 -27.96 -59.74 5.36
CA THR A 24 -28.24 -58.32 5.48
C THR A 24 -26.92 -57.57 5.38
N VAL A 25 -26.58 -57.09 4.18
CA VAL A 25 -25.53 -56.12 3.98
C VAL A 25 -25.99 -54.85 4.70
N VAL A 26 -25.51 -54.64 5.92
CA VAL A 26 -25.59 -53.36 6.60
C VAL A 26 -24.68 -52.42 5.80
N GLN A 27 -25.24 -51.75 4.78
CA GLN A 27 -24.58 -50.63 4.13
C GLN A 27 -24.28 -49.61 5.23
N GLN A 28 -23.01 -49.50 5.63
CA GLN A 28 -22.60 -48.43 6.51
C GLN A 28 -22.92 -47.12 5.81
N VAL A 29 -23.87 -46.36 6.37
CA VAL A 29 -24.10 -44.97 5.96
C VAL A 29 -22.87 -44.20 6.45
N VAL A 30 -21.84 -44.16 5.62
CA VAL A 30 -20.69 -43.30 5.87
C VAL A 30 -21.24 -41.87 5.81
N ASP A 31 -21.03 -41.09 6.88
CA ASP A 31 -21.34 -39.67 6.92
C ASP A 31 -20.48 -38.94 5.87
N GLN A 32 -21.04 -38.76 4.67
CA GLN A 32 -20.42 -38.07 3.54
C GLN A 32 -20.59 -36.56 3.61
N THR A 33 -20.98 -35.99 4.76
CA THR A 33 -21.12 -34.54 4.89
C THR A 33 -19.74 -33.90 4.70
N PRO A 34 -19.57 -32.98 3.74
CA PRO A 34 -18.29 -32.29 3.54
C PRO A 34 -17.87 -31.56 4.81
N LYS A 35 -16.69 -31.90 5.33
CA LYS A 35 -16.11 -31.22 6.51
C LYS A 35 -15.01 -30.29 6.05
N LEU A 36 -14.96 -29.10 6.63
CA LEU A 36 -13.88 -28.15 6.36
C LEU A 36 -12.55 -28.78 6.78
N ALA A 37 -11.59 -28.84 5.85
CA ALA A 37 -10.28 -29.44 6.08
C ALA A 37 -9.18 -28.37 6.19
N HIS A 38 -9.23 -27.34 5.34
CA HIS A 38 -8.25 -26.25 5.32
C HIS A 38 -8.90 -24.90 5.02
N ILE A 39 -8.25 -23.83 5.49
CA ILE A 39 -8.58 -22.44 5.15
C ILE A 39 -7.34 -21.81 4.54
N ASP A 40 -7.47 -21.32 3.31
CA ASP A 40 -6.45 -20.50 2.66
C ASP A 40 -6.89 -19.04 2.70
N ILE A 41 -6.02 -18.14 3.18
CA ILE A 41 -6.25 -16.71 3.14
C ILE A 41 -5.30 -16.02 2.15
N SER A 42 -5.78 -14.97 1.50
CA SER A 42 -5.00 -14.21 0.53
C SER A 42 -5.45 -12.75 0.45
N ALA A 43 -4.55 -11.88 0.03
CA ALA A 43 -4.80 -10.46 -0.26
C ALA A 43 -3.95 -10.04 -1.47
N PRO A 44 -4.31 -8.96 -2.20
CA PRO A 44 -3.56 -8.53 -3.38
C PRO A 44 -2.19 -7.90 -3.07
N SER A 45 -1.89 -7.63 -1.79
CA SER A 45 -0.63 -7.04 -1.33
C SER A 45 -0.34 -7.49 0.10
N SER A 46 0.93 -7.52 0.50
CA SER A 46 1.38 -7.69 1.89
C SER A 46 1.55 -6.35 2.62
N THR A 47 1.20 -5.25 1.96
CA THR A 47 1.35 -3.87 2.46
C THR A 47 0.01 -3.13 2.35
N VAL A 48 -0.38 -2.39 3.41
CA VAL A 48 -1.61 -1.58 3.42
C VAL A 48 -1.38 -0.18 4.00
N PHE A 49 -1.93 0.84 3.34
CA PHE A 49 -1.91 2.23 3.79
C PHE A 49 -3.30 2.84 4.00
N THR A 50 -4.27 2.49 3.14
CA THR A 50 -5.65 3.01 3.20
C THR A 50 -6.62 1.92 3.65
N SER A 51 -6.81 0.88 2.83
CA SER A 51 -7.52 -0.34 3.22
C SER A 51 -7.15 -1.48 2.28
N LEU A 52 -7.36 -2.72 2.71
CA LEU A 52 -7.03 -3.91 1.95
C LEU A 52 -8.07 -5.00 2.19
N GLN A 53 -8.49 -5.70 1.15
CA GLN A 53 -9.43 -6.82 1.27
C GLN A 53 -8.67 -8.14 1.34
N PHE A 54 -8.92 -8.91 2.40
CA PHE A 54 -8.56 -10.32 2.50
C PHE A 54 -9.70 -11.21 2.00
N ARG A 55 -9.33 -12.36 1.46
CA ARG A 55 -10.25 -13.41 1.02
C ARG A 55 -9.90 -14.72 1.70
N ALA A 56 -10.91 -15.46 2.15
CA ALA A 56 -10.76 -16.80 2.71
C ALA A 56 -11.45 -17.87 1.84
N VAL A 57 -10.72 -18.93 1.50
CA VAL A 57 -11.24 -20.10 0.78
C VAL A 57 -11.17 -21.32 1.68
N GLY A 58 -12.32 -21.96 1.89
CA GLY A 58 -12.41 -23.23 2.59
C GLY A 58 -12.24 -24.38 1.61
N ARG A 59 -11.37 -25.33 1.92
CA ARG A 59 -11.23 -26.61 1.21
C ARG A 59 -11.84 -27.72 2.05
N TYR A 60 -12.77 -28.48 1.47
CA TYR A 60 -13.53 -29.50 2.18
C TYR A 60 -13.01 -30.91 1.90
N SER A 61 -13.38 -31.86 2.76
CA SER A 61 -12.95 -33.27 2.70
C SER A 61 -13.40 -34.01 1.43
N ASP A 62 -14.42 -33.51 0.74
CA ASP A 62 -14.89 -34.03 -0.55
C ASP A 62 -14.15 -33.41 -1.76
N GLY A 63 -13.19 -32.52 -1.50
CA GLY A 63 -12.43 -31.79 -2.51
C GLY A 63 -13.11 -30.53 -3.04
N SER A 64 -14.30 -30.19 -2.55
CA SER A 64 -14.97 -28.93 -2.92
C SER A 64 -14.28 -27.73 -2.27
N GLU A 65 -14.45 -26.56 -2.89
CA GLU A 65 -13.97 -25.27 -2.37
C GLU A 65 -15.13 -24.28 -2.26
N SER A 66 -15.10 -23.43 -1.24
CA SER A 66 -16.07 -22.35 -1.07
C SER A 66 -15.40 -21.07 -0.60
N ASP A 67 -15.92 -19.94 -1.06
CA ASP A 67 -15.59 -18.65 -0.46
C ASP A 67 -16.29 -18.53 0.89
N ILE A 68 -15.50 -18.42 1.94
CA ILE A 68 -15.96 -18.35 3.33
C ILE A 68 -15.52 -17.04 3.99
N THR A 69 -15.16 -16.03 3.20
CA THR A 69 -14.65 -14.72 3.67
C THR A 69 -15.54 -14.08 4.72
N SER A 70 -16.86 -14.12 4.55
CA SER A 70 -17.83 -13.56 5.49
C SER A 70 -18.29 -14.55 6.58
N SER A 71 -17.79 -15.78 6.57
CA SER A 71 -18.16 -16.85 7.51
C SER A 71 -17.06 -17.12 8.54
N VAL A 72 -15.81 -16.88 8.17
CA VAL A 72 -14.67 -17.06 9.09
C VAL A 72 -14.65 -15.97 10.17
N SER A 73 -14.11 -16.32 11.33
CA SER A 73 -13.64 -15.35 12.32
C SER A 73 -12.24 -14.90 11.94
N TRP A 74 -12.10 -13.64 11.56
CA TRP A 74 -10.81 -13.00 11.30
C TRP A 74 -10.11 -12.58 12.60
N ASP A 75 -8.78 -12.63 12.62
CA ASP A 75 -7.95 -12.19 13.73
C ASP A 75 -6.69 -11.46 13.21
N THR A 76 -6.12 -10.59 14.05
CA THR A 76 -4.89 -9.84 13.80
C THR A 76 -4.01 -9.88 15.05
N SER A 77 -2.73 -10.23 14.88
CA SER A 77 -1.81 -10.36 16.02
C SER A 77 -1.48 -9.03 16.70
N ALA A 78 -1.69 -7.90 16.02
CA ALA A 78 -1.49 -6.55 16.54
C ALA A 78 -2.60 -5.58 16.10
N ASN A 79 -3.70 -5.57 16.87
CA ASN A 79 -4.83 -4.65 16.68
C ASN A 79 -4.45 -3.16 16.78
N SER A 80 -3.29 -2.82 17.37
CA SER A 80 -2.78 -1.45 17.37
C SER A 80 -2.20 -1.02 16.02
N VAL A 81 -1.78 -1.97 15.17
CA VAL A 81 -1.17 -1.72 13.86
C VAL A 81 -2.24 -1.70 12.77
N ALA A 82 -3.10 -2.73 12.74
CA ALA A 82 -4.24 -2.80 11.83
C ALA A 82 -5.34 -3.70 12.39
N THR A 83 -6.58 -3.35 12.08
CA THR A 83 -7.78 -4.15 12.41
C THR A 83 -8.35 -4.79 11.15
N ILE A 84 -9.04 -5.92 11.29
CA ILE A 84 -9.78 -6.59 10.22
C ILE A 84 -11.24 -6.80 10.64
N ASP A 85 -12.20 -6.47 9.76
CA ASP A 85 -13.62 -6.67 10.04
C ASP A 85 -14.13 -8.06 9.63
N ALA A 86 -15.38 -8.37 9.96
CA ALA A 86 -16.00 -9.65 9.64
C ALA A 86 -16.18 -9.91 8.12
N ALA A 87 -16.07 -8.87 7.29
CA ALA A 87 -16.09 -9.00 5.84
C ALA A 87 -14.68 -9.19 5.26
N GLY A 88 -13.63 -9.27 6.10
CA GLY A 88 -12.24 -9.42 5.69
C GLY A 88 -11.58 -8.11 5.26
N ARG A 89 -12.19 -6.95 5.57
CA ARG A 89 -11.60 -5.65 5.23
C ARG A 89 -10.65 -5.19 6.33
N VAL A 90 -9.40 -4.96 5.95
CA VAL A 90 -8.35 -4.43 6.83
C VAL A 90 -8.33 -2.91 6.80
N SER A 91 -8.24 -2.31 7.99
CA SER A 91 -8.01 -0.88 8.22
C SER A 91 -6.70 -0.67 8.99
N PRO A 92 -5.71 0.04 8.44
CA PRO A 92 -4.47 0.37 9.14
C PRO A 92 -4.69 1.47 10.18
N LEU A 93 -3.91 1.43 11.26
CA LEU A 93 -3.99 2.38 12.38
C LEU A 93 -2.65 3.03 12.70
N SER A 94 -1.55 2.28 12.60
CA SER A 94 -0.20 2.81 12.80
C SER A 94 0.83 2.02 12.01
N ALA A 95 2.00 2.64 11.75
CA ALA A 95 3.13 1.91 11.19
C ALA A 95 3.48 0.65 12.02
N GLY A 96 3.90 -0.41 11.35
CA GLY A 96 4.33 -1.66 11.98
C GLY A 96 4.01 -2.87 11.13
N SER A 97 4.15 -4.05 11.73
CA SER A 97 3.78 -5.32 11.12
C SER A 97 2.79 -6.05 12.02
N THR A 98 1.83 -6.75 11.39
CA THR A 98 0.88 -7.65 12.05
C THR A 98 0.72 -8.90 11.19
N ASN A 99 0.19 -9.97 11.77
CA ASN A 99 -0.21 -11.17 11.05
C ASN A 99 -1.72 -11.29 11.07
N ILE A 100 -2.32 -11.59 9.91
CA ILE A 100 -3.75 -11.86 9.75
C ILE A 100 -3.97 -13.37 9.73
N SER A 101 -5.01 -13.85 10.41
CA SER A 101 -5.45 -15.24 10.34
C SER A 101 -6.98 -15.33 10.29
N ALA A 102 -7.49 -16.51 9.92
CA ALA A 102 -8.92 -16.80 9.88
C ALA A 102 -9.20 -18.16 10.49
N SER A 103 -10.33 -18.31 11.18
CA SER A 103 -10.79 -19.59 11.74
C SER A 103 -12.27 -19.84 11.51
N LEU A 104 -12.65 -21.10 11.30
CA LEU A 104 -14.03 -21.56 11.16
C LEU A 104 -14.11 -23.03 11.59
N ASP A 105 -15.12 -23.37 12.41
CA ASP A 105 -15.39 -24.74 12.87
C ASP A 105 -14.18 -25.48 13.46
N GLY A 106 -13.32 -24.75 14.17
CA GLY A 106 -12.11 -25.29 14.80
C GLY A 106 -10.90 -25.45 13.86
N VAL A 107 -11.06 -25.14 12.57
CA VAL A 107 -9.97 -25.08 11.58
C VAL A 107 -9.42 -23.65 11.55
N SER A 108 -8.10 -23.50 11.54
CA SER A 108 -7.42 -22.20 11.40
C SER A 108 -6.57 -22.17 10.13
N SER A 109 -6.47 -21.00 9.49
CA SER A 109 -5.56 -20.77 8.38
C SER A 109 -4.11 -20.69 8.85
N SER A 110 -3.18 -20.73 7.90
CA SER A 110 -1.84 -20.16 8.15
C SER A 110 -1.93 -18.64 8.31
N GLU A 111 -0.96 -18.06 9.01
CA GLU A 111 -0.85 -16.60 9.17
C GLU A 111 -0.32 -15.93 7.89
N ALA A 112 -0.91 -14.80 7.54
CA ALA A 112 -0.44 -13.93 6.46
C ALA A 112 0.15 -12.65 7.06
N SER A 113 1.44 -12.39 6.81
CA SER A 113 2.10 -11.16 7.27
C SER A 113 1.62 -9.94 6.48
N LEU A 114 1.37 -8.86 7.22
CA LEU A 114 0.90 -7.59 6.72
C LEU A 114 1.76 -6.47 7.32
N THR A 115 2.22 -5.55 6.48
CA THR A 115 2.98 -4.37 6.89
C THR A 115 2.17 -3.10 6.66
N VAL A 116 2.11 -2.25 7.68
CA VAL A 116 1.67 -0.86 7.59
C VAL A 116 2.91 0.02 7.57
N PRO A 117 3.29 0.59 6.42
CA PRO A 117 4.45 1.46 6.30
C PRO A 117 4.30 2.80 7.04
N THR A 118 5.44 3.42 7.35
CA THR A 118 5.49 4.78 7.92
C THR A 118 4.98 5.79 6.89
N SER A 119 3.99 6.60 7.25
CA SER A 119 3.63 7.77 6.44
C SER A 119 4.59 8.91 6.73
N ILE A 120 5.16 9.48 5.67
CA ILE A 120 6.02 10.66 5.73
C ILE A 120 5.35 11.85 5.03
N VAL A 121 4.03 11.84 4.87
CA VAL A 121 3.25 12.96 4.30
C VAL A 121 2.66 13.77 5.45
N CYS A 122 2.95 15.07 5.50
CA CYS A 122 2.41 15.93 6.56
C CYS A 122 0.88 16.03 6.45
N GLY A 123 0.19 15.99 7.59
CA GLY A 123 -1.29 16.02 7.63
C GLY A 123 -1.98 14.70 7.29
N HIS A 124 -1.24 13.68 6.85
CA HIS A 124 -1.82 12.40 6.48
C HIS A 124 -2.18 11.54 7.70
N SER A 125 -3.33 10.86 7.61
CA SER A 125 -3.82 9.92 8.63
C SER A 125 -3.91 8.52 8.05
N TYR A 126 -3.54 7.50 8.83
CA TYR A 126 -3.72 6.11 8.42
C TYR A 126 -5.19 5.83 8.07
N GLY A 127 -5.42 5.17 6.94
CA GLY A 127 -6.77 4.92 6.42
C GLY A 127 -7.35 6.03 5.54
N SER A 128 -6.74 7.22 5.46
CA SER A 128 -7.17 8.28 4.55
C SER A 128 -6.41 8.25 3.21
N GLU A 129 -7.02 8.81 2.17
CA GLU A 129 -6.33 9.06 0.90
C GLU A 129 -5.27 10.16 1.07
N TYR A 130 -4.13 10.06 0.38
CA TYR A 130 -3.07 11.08 0.43
C TYR A 130 -3.54 12.45 -0.06
N SER A 131 -4.49 12.50 -0.99
CA SER A 131 -5.12 13.73 -1.50
C SER A 131 -5.71 14.61 -0.38
N THR A 132 -6.15 14.01 0.72
CA THR A 132 -6.71 14.75 1.87
C THR A 132 -5.66 15.52 2.68
N ALA A 133 -4.38 15.19 2.50
CA ALA A 133 -3.24 15.80 3.19
C ALA A 133 -2.47 16.81 2.30
N VAL A 134 -2.87 16.95 1.04
CA VAL A 134 -2.32 17.95 0.12
C VAL A 134 -2.78 19.33 0.53
N ASN A 135 -1.92 20.34 0.31
CA ASN A 135 -2.19 21.72 0.68
C ASN A 135 -2.45 21.88 2.20
N ASP A 136 -1.82 21.02 3.01
CA ASP A 136 -1.85 21.13 4.48
C ASP A 136 -1.33 22.51 4.92
N SER A 137 -2.21 23.25 5.60
CA SER A 137 -2.00 24.64 6.01
C SER A 137 -1.46 24.81 7.44
N ASP A 138 -1.15 23.73 8.15
CA ASP A 138 -0.55 23.82 9.49
C ASP A 138 0.92 24.24 9.36
N PRO A 139 1.31 25.45 9.76
CA PRO A 139 2.66 25.94 9.51
C PRO A 139 3.75 25.20 10.29
N ALA A 140 3.40 24.39 11.30
CA ALA A 140 4.35 23.80 12.24
C ALA A 140 4.57 22.29 12.04
N ASN A 141 3.68 21.58 11.34
CA ASN A 141 3.76 20.11 11.30
C ASN A 141 4.89 19.55 10.42
N ALA A 142 5.56 20.40 9.61
CA ALA A 142 6.71 20.03 8.80
C ALA A 142 8.04 19.85 9.57
N ILE A 143 8.08 20.18 10.86
CA ILE A 143 9.30 20.07 11.68
C ILE A 143 9.68 18.59 11.93
N GLY A 144 8.69 17.70 11.96
CA GLY A 144 8.86 16.27 12.22
C GLY A 144 9.28 15.46 10.99
N ALA A 145 9.10 14.15 11.07
CA ALA A 145 9.42 13.20 10.00
C ALA A 145 8.32 13.16 8.90
N CYS A 146 7.95 14.31 8.36
CA CYS A 146 7.05 14.38 7.21
C CYS A 146 7.45 15.48 6.20
N VAL A 147 7.00 15.31 4.96
CA VAL A 147 7.19 16.22 3.83
C VAL A 147 5.83 16.82 3.46
N LYS A 148 5.79 18.14 3.27
CA LYS A 148 4.59 18.84 2.82
C LYS A 148 4.37 18.61 1.34
N ILE A 149 3.11 18.54 0.94
CA ILE A 149 2.70 18.50 -0.47
C ILE A 149 1.79 19.69 -0.74
N ALA A 150 2.04 20.38 -1.85
CA ALA A 150 1.19 21.41 -2.40
C ALA A 150 0.73 21.00 -3.80
N GLU A 151 -0.45 21.45 -4.21
CA GLU A 151 -1.02 21.14 -5.52
C GLU A 151 -1.38 22.41 -6.27
N ASP A 152 -0.96 22.48 -7.53
CA ASP A 152 -1.29 23.58 -8.44
C ASP A 152 -2.71 23.39 -9.05
N SER A 153 -3.19 24.41 -9.75
CA SER A 153 -4.48 24.38 -10.44
C SER A 153 -4.59 23.32 -11.55
N GLY A 154 -3.45 22.75 -11.98
CA GLY A 154 -3.36 21.67 -12.96
C GLY A 154 -3.41 20.27 -12.35
N GLY A 155 -3.45 20.14 -11.01
CA GLY A 155 -3.42 18.85 -10.32
C GLY A 155 -2.03 18.24 -10.17
N ASN A 156 -0.97 19.02 -10.44
CA ASN A 156 0.40 18.58 -10.21
C ASN A 156 0.76 18.78 -8.74
N TRP A 157 1.39 17.77 -8.16
CA TRP A 157 1.83 17.81 -6.77
C TRP A 157 3.29 18.20 -6.69
N PHE A 158 3.61 19.03 -5.71
CA PHE A 158 4.95 19.52 -5.41
C PHE A 158 5.28 19.26 -3.95
N THR A 159 6.53 18.89 -3.68
CA THR A 159 6.99 18.66 -2.31
C THR A 159 7.77 19.85 -1.77
N SER A 160 7.65 20.11 -0.46
CA SER A 160 8.63 20.94 0.23
C SER A 160 9.97 20.20 0.28
N THR A 161 11.02 20.93 0.64
CA THR A 161 12.27 20.28 1.00
C THR A 161 12.05 19.43 2.26
N PRO A 162 12.67 18.23 2.38
CA PRO A 162 12.53 17.41 3.56
C PRO A 162 13.19 18.04 4.79
N SER A 163 12.63 17.75 5.96
CA SER A 163 13.33 17.97 7.22
C SER A 163 14.48 16.98 7.38
N TYR A 164 15.41 17.27 8.30
CA TYR A 164 16.47 16.36 8.66
C TYR A 164 15.94 15.02 9.21
N GLU A 165 14.82 15.05 9.94
CA GLU A 165 14.17 13.85 10.47
C GLU A 165 13.55 12.99 9.37
N VAL A 166 12.99 13.58 8.31
CA VAL A 166 12.54 12.83 7.13
C VAL A 166 13.70 12.07 6.52
N ALA A 167 14.81 12.75 6.23
CA ALA A 167 15.95 12.14 5.56
C ALA A 167 16.51 10.94 6.35
N ARG A 168 16.55 11.04 7.69
CA ARG A 168 16.92 9.92 8.56
C ARG A 168 15.89 8.79 8.52
N THR A 169 14.60 9.12 8.57
CA THR A 169 13.50 8.14 8.55
C THR A 169 13.51 7.31 7.28
N VAL A 170 13.88 7.91 6.15
CA VAL A 170 13.94 7.23 4.85
C VAL A 170 15.33 6.76 4.44
N ASN A 171 16.30 6.83 5.35
CA ASN A 171 17.71 6.48 5.12
C ASN A 171 18.32 7.12 3.87
N PHE A 172 18.06 8.42 3.66
CA PHE A 172 18.70 9.18 2.59
C PHE A 172 20.01 9.79 3.09
N GLU A 173 21.14 9.13 2.78
CA GLU A 173 22.45 9.40 3.38
C GLU A 173 23.25 10.54 2.71
N GLN A 174 22.80 11.07 1.58
CA GLN A 174 23.53 12.08 0.79
C GLN A 174 23.45 13.51 1.34
N LEU A 175 23.32 13.67 2.66
CA LEU A 175 23.08 14.95 3.30
C LEU A 175 24.37 15.75 3.43
N HIS A 176 24.43 16.91 2.80
CA HIS A 176 25.61 17.78 2.85
C HIS A 176 25.39 19.03 3.72
N HIS A 177 24.19 19.60 3.72
CA HIS A 177 23.89 20.83 4.46
C HIS A 177 22.45 20.84 4.99
N SER A 178 22.23 21.59 6.05
CA SER A 178 20.90 21.90 6.57
C SER A 178 20.83 23.34 7.05
N TYR A 179 19.62 23.82 7.29
CA TYR A 179 19.36 25.11 7.90
C TYR A 179 18.31 24.98 9.00
N LEU A 180 18.53 25.70 10.11
CA LEU A 180 17.58 25.84 11.21
C LEU A 180 16.73 27.09 10.94
N GLU A 181 15.47 26.89 10.60
CA GLU A 181 14.50 27.98 10.42
C GLU A 181 14.15 28.62 11.78
N ASP A 182 14.05 29.95 11.80
CA ASP A 182 13.85 30.74 13.03
C ASP A 182 12.42 31.28 13.20
N GLY A 183 11.50 30.91 12.30
CA GLY A 183 10.13 31.41 12.27
C GLY A 183 9.90 32.61 11.35
N SER A 184 10.95 33.23 10.80
CA SER A 184 10.79 34.41 9.93
C SER A 184 10.26 34.02 8.56
N PHE A 185 10.82 32.96 7.97
CA PHE A 185 10.49 32.49 6.63
C PHE A 185 10.27 30.97 6.57
N GLY A 186 10.16 30.30 7.71
CA GLY A 186 9.98 28.85 7.77
C GLY A 186 9.64 28.37 9.18
N PRO A 187 9.28 27.08 9.32
CA PRO A 187 8.85 26.52 10.60
C PRO A 187 9.89 26.71 11.71
N ASN A 188 9.56 27.44 12.78
CA ASN A 188 10.50 27.74 13.84
C ASN A 188 11.05 26.45 14.49
N ASN A 189 12.37 26.36 14.60
CA ASN A 189 13.12 25.19 15.05
C ASN A 189 13.10 23.97 14.10
N GLY A 190 12.56 24.12 12.89
CA GLY A 190 12.67 23.10 11.86
C GLY A 190 14.07 23.09 11.24
N ILE A 191 14.68 21.91 11.19
CA ILE A 191 15.96 21.71 10.48
C ILE A 191 15.65 21.12 9.11
N PHE A 192 15.89 21.88 8.05
CA PHE A 192 15.58 21.49 6.68
C PHE A 192 16.84 21.28 5.85
N ILE A 193 16.82 20.27 5.00
CA ILE A 193 17.98 19.90 4.19
C ILE A 193 18.17 20.93 3.07
N ARG A 194 19.43 21.30 2.82
CA ARG A 194 19.83 22.06 1.65
C ARG A 194 20.66 21.15 0.75
N PHE A 195 20.23 21.04 -0.50
CA PHE A 195 20.78 20.12 -1.47
C PHE A 195 21.83 20.81 -2.32
N LYS A 196 22.75 20.06 -2.91
CA LYS A 196 23.36 20.49 -4.18
C LYS A 196 22.40 20.11 -5.30
N TRP A 197 22.52 20.77 -6.45
CA TRP A 197 21.58 20.57 -7.56
C TRP A 197 21.40 19.09 -7.95
N PHE A 198 22.49 18.35 -8.15
CA PHE A 198 22.42 16.93 -8.53
C PHE A 198 21.85 16.02 -7.42
N VAL A 199 22.04 16.37 -6.15
CA VAL A 199 21.49 15.60 -5.01
C VAL A 199 19.98 15.81 -4.89
N ASN A 200 19.44 16.93 -5.39
CA ASN A 200 17.99 17.11 -5.48
C ASN A 200 17.35 16.12 -6.47
N GLU A 201 18.00 15.83 -7.61
CA GLU A 201 17.50 14.78 -8.51
C GLU A 201 17.54 13.39 -7.86
N ASP A 202 18.60 13.09 -7.10
CA ASP A 202 18.69 11.84 -6.33
C ASP A 202 17.59 11.75 -5.27
N TRP A 203 17.23 12.88 -4.64
CA TRP A 203 16.11 12.95 -3.70
C TRP A 203 14.76 12.65 -4.37
N CYS A 204 14.49 13.26 -5.53
CA CYS A 204 13.25 12.96 -6.28
C CYS A 204 13.20 11.50 -6.74
N THR A 205 14.34 10.92 -7.12
CA THR A 205 14.45 9.48 -7.43
C THR A 205 14.14 8.63 -6.20
N HIS A 206 14.67 9.00 -5.04
CA HIS A 206 14.40 8.30 -3.78
C HIS A 206 12.92 8.32 -3.40
N LEU A 207 12.21 9.44 -3.65
CA LEU A 207 10.76 9.51 -3.45
C LEU A 207 10.00 8.53 -4.36
N ASN A 208 10.52 8.23 -5.56
CA ASN A 208 9.93 7.21 -6.44
C ASN A 208 10.10 5.81 -5.89
N ASP A 209 11.29 5.48 -5.38
CA ASP A 209 11.58 4.17 -4.79
C ASP A 209 10.73 3.91 -3.54
N LEU A 210 10.39 4.97 -2.80
CA LEU A 210 9.48 4.92 -1.65
C LEU A 210 8.00 4.85 -2.04
N ASN A 211 7.65 5.04 -3.32
CA ASN A 211 6.28 5.30 -3.76
C ASN A 211 5.61 6.40 -2.91
N PHE A 212 6.35 7.50 -2.68
CA PHE A 212 5.95 8.56 -1.79
C PHE A 212 4.58 9.14 -2.18
N ALA A 213 3.69 9.24 -1.18
CA ALA A 213 2.30 9.67 -1.35
C ALA A 213 1.53 8.86 -2.42
N GLY A 214 1.90 7.60 -2.63
CA GLY A 214 1.29 6.72 -3.62
C GLY A 214 1.68 7.04 -5.08
N ARG A 215 2.75 7.81 -5.29
CA ARG A 215 3.24 8.21 -6.62
C ARG A 215 4.71 7.83 -6.80
N SER A 216 5.07 7.50 -8.04
CA SER A 216 6.41 7.01 -8.42
C SER A 216 7.02 7.73 -9.63
N ASN A 217 6.56 8.95 -9.91
CA ASN A 217 6.99 9.79 -11.05
C ASN A 217 7.47 11.19 -10.62
N TRP A 218 7.98 11.31 -9.40
CA TRP A 218 8.63 12.50 -8.85
C TRP A 218 9.90 12.85 -9.63
N ARG A 219 10.03 14.12 -10.00
CA ARG A 219 11.21 14.71 -10.66
C ARG A 219 11.41 16.15 -10.21
N MET A 220 12.57 16.75 -10.44
CA MET A 220 12.71 18.19 -10.19
C MET A 220 11.76 19.00 -11.11
N PRO A 221 11.00 19.98 -10.60
CA PRO A 221 10.17 20.85 -11.42
C PRO A 221 11.02 21.79 -12.28
N THR A 222 10.48 22.19 -13.42
CA THR A 222 11.00 23.33 -14.19
C THR A 222 10.66 24.64 -13.50
N SER A 223 11.33 25.73 -13.90
CA SER A 223 11.04 27.05 -13.36
C SER A 223 9.63 27.53 -13.66
N THR A 224 9.06 27.15 -14.81
CA THR A 224 7.68 27.48 -15.17
C THR A 224 6.69 26.77 -14.25
N GLU A 225 6.90 25.49 -13.98
CA GLU A 225 6.02 24.68 -13.12
C GLU A 225 6.05 25.20 -11.68
N LEU A 226 7.24 25.43 -11.12
CA LEU A 226 7.37 25.89 -9.74
C LEU A 226 6.96 27.36 -9.56
N SER A 227 7.15 28.23 -10.58
CA SER A 227 6.57 29.58 -10.57
C SER A 227 5.05 29.55 -10.69
N GLY A 228 4.50 28.58 -11.44
CA GLY A 228 3.07 28.33 -11.55
C GLY A 228 2.45 28.00 -10.19
N LEU A 229 3.08 27.09 -9.45
CA LEU A 229 2.67 26.78 -8.07
C LEU A 229 2.59 28.04 -7.19
N PHE A 230 3.63 28.88 -7.21
CA PHE A 230 3.63 30.13 -6.45
C PHE A 230 2.54 31.10 -6.93
N THR A 231 2.26 31.15 -8.24
CA THR A 231 1.20 31.99 -8.79
C THR A 231 -0.17 31.56 -8.29
N ASP A 232 -0.40 30.25 -8.18
CA ASP A 232 -1.67 29.67 -7.75
C ASP A 232 -1.88 29.79 -6.23
N LEU A 233 -0.83 29.57 -5.44
CA LEU A 233 -0.93 29.43 -3.99
C LEU A 233 -0.39 30.63 -3.20
N GLY A 234 0.38 31.51 -3.82
CA GLY A 234 1.04 32.64 -3.16
C GLY A 234 2.21 32.20 -2.28
N ASN A 235 2.35 32.79 -1.09
CA ASN A 235 3.47 32.51 -0.19
C ASN A 235 3.32 31.14 0.51
N LEU A 236 4.18 30.18 0.17
CA LEU A 236 4.13 28.81 0.66
C LEU A 236 4.52 28.68 2.15
N TRP A 237 5.28 29.63 2.71
CA TRP A 237 5.55 29.67 4.14
C TRP A 237 4.29 30.02 4.92
N THR A 238 3.71 31.20 4.67
CA THR A 238 2.56 31.68 5.45
C THR A 238 1.28 30.92 5.15
N GLY A 239 1.14 30.34 3.96
CA GLY A 239 -0.05 29.58 3.56
C GLY A 239 0.01 28.11 3.93
N TYR A 240 1.20 27.49 3.89
CA TYR A 240 1.34 26.02 3.88
C TYR A 240 2.47 25.49 4.76
N GLY A 241 3.21 26.35 5.46
CA GLY A 241 4.28 25.92 6.37
C GLY A 241 5.55 25.44 5.69
N TRP A 242 5.79 25.80 4.43
CA TRP A 242 7.01 25.41 3.75
C TRP A 242 8.20 26.24 4.28
N PRO A 243 9.40 25.63 4.40
CA PRO A 243 10.64 26.38 4.60
C PRO A 243 10.82 27.38 3.46
N GLY A 244 11.28 28.58 3.76
CA GLY A 244 11.26 29.68 2.79
C GLY A 244 12.43 30.64 2.92
N PHE A 245 13.38 30.38 3.82
CA PHE A 245 14.59 31.20 3.94
C PHE A 245 15.48 31.12 2.69
N TYR A 246 15.59 29.93 2.10
CA TYR A 246 16.36 29.67 0.88
C TYR A 246 15.45 29.51 -0.33
N TYR A 247 16.03 29.68 -1.52
CA TYR A 247 15.35 29.46 -2.78
C TYR A 247 15.20 27.96 -3.01
N TYR A 248 14.35 27.58 -3.96
CA TYR A 248 14.13 26.21 -4.38
C TYR A 248 14.71 25.99 -5.76
N PHE A 249 15.52 24.94 -5.93
CA PHE A 249 16.07 24.58 -7.22
C PHE A 249 14.99 24.21 -8.24
N THR A 250 15.32 24.43 -9.50
CA THR A 250 14.56 23.94 -10.65
C THR A 250 15.50 23.22 -11.62
N SER A 251 14.92 22.43 -12.51
CA SER A 251 15.65 21.76 -13.59
C SER A 251 15.96 22.71 -14.77
N THR A 252 15.51 23.97 -14.72
CA THR A 252 15.67 24.92 -15.82
C THR A 252 17.05 25.56 -15.80
N GLN A 253 17.85 25.30 -16.83
CA GLN A 253 19.18 25.85 -17.00
C GLN A 253 19.15 27.30 -17.52
N SER A 254 20.00 28.15 -16.96
CA SER A 254 20.26 29.53 -17.40
C SER A 254 21.77 29.73 -17.60
N GLY A 255 22.23 29.60 -18.83
CA GLY A 255 23.66 29.61 -19.15
C GLY A 255 24.37 28.41 -18.54
N LYS A 256 25.31 28.65 -17.60
CA LYS A 256 26.02 27.59 -16.86
C LYS A 256 25.40 27.27 -15.50
N ASP A 257 24.43 28.09 -15.10
CA ASP A 257 23.75 28.02 -13.81
C ASP A 257 22.32 27.50 -14.01
N TYR A 258 21.57 27.38 -12.92
CA TYR A 258 20.19 26.91 -12.90
C TYR A 258 19.30 27.94 -12.23
N VAL A 259 18.06 28.05 -12.70
CA VAL A 259 17.06 28.93 -12.11
C VAL A 259 16.63 28.36 -10.76
N ASP A 260 16.57 29.22 -9.75
CA ASP A 260 15.99 28.95 -8.45
C ASP A 260 14.90 29.98 -8.13
N ILE A 261 13.98 29.63 -7.23
CA ILE A 261 12.78 30.43 -6.97
C ILE A 261 12.55 30.55 -5.47
N SER A 262 12.34 31.77 -4.96
CA SER A 262 11.82 31.95 -3.60
C SER A 262 10.33 31.69 -3.57
N LEU A 263 9.91 30.69 -2.81
CA LEU A 263 8.49 30.36 -2.62
C LEU A 263 7.78 31.24 -1.57
N THR A 264 8.44 32.29 -1.08
CA THR A 264 7.84 33.31 -0.20
C THR A 264 7.50 34.60 -0.93
N SER A 265 8.22 34.91 -2.02
CA SER A 265 8.08 36.16 -2.80
C SER A 265 7.84 35.94 -4.29
N GLY A 266 8.06 34.73 -4.81
CA GLY A 266 7.98 34.40 -6.24
C GLY A 266 9.16 34.91 -7.05
N THR A 267 10.17 35.49 -6.40
CA THR A 267 11.34 36.03 -7.10
C THR A 267 12.23 34.90 -7.60
N THR A 268 12.76 35.06 -8.81
CA THR A 268 13.69 34.11 -9.43
C THR A 268 15.11 34.63 -9.39
N SER A 269 16.07 33.72 -9.32
CA SER A 269 17.50 34.00 -9.40
C SER A 269 18.19 32.88 -10.21
N THR A 270 19.51 32.87 -10.23
CA THR A 270 20.31 31.79 -10.82
C THR A 270 21.43 31.38 -9.88
N ILE A 271 21.73 30.09 -9.83
CA ILE A 271 22.76 29.52 -8.97
C ILE A 271 23.51 28.38 -9.66
N SER A 272 24.81 28.27 -9.37
CA SER A 272 25.64 27.15 -9.87
C SER A 272 25.31 25.83 -9.17
N THR A 273 25.70 24.71 -9.77
CA THR A 273 25.51 23.36 -9.20
C THR A 273 26.29 23.08 -7.90
N PHE A 274 27.22 23.97 -7.53
CA PHE A 274 27.97 23.90 -6.28
C PHE A 274 27.29 24.63 -5.11
N GLY A 275 26.26 25.43 -5.41
CA GLY A 275 25.44 26.10 -4.40
C GLY A 275 24.55 25.15 -3.63
N HIS A 276 23.94 25.65 -2.56
CA HIS A 276 23.02 24.87 -1.72
C HIS A 276 21.68 25.58 -1.56
N GLU A 277 20.62 24.98 -2.06
CA GLU A 277 19.26 25.52 -1.99
C GLU A 277 18.29 24.44 -1.49
N TYR A 278 17.05 24.84 -1.22
CA TYR A 278 15.98 23.90 -0.93
C TYR A 278 15.59 23.10 -2.18
N ALA A 279 15.07 21.91 -1.93
CA ALA A 279 14.61 20.98 -2.95
C ALA A 279 13.08 20.99 -3.05
N SER A 280 12.56 20.87 -4.26
CA SER A 280 11.18 20.49 -4.52
C SER A 280 11.16 19.41 -5.58
N CYS A 281 10.27 18.44 -5.43
CA CYS A 281 9.98 17.43 -6.43
C CYS A 281 8.53 17.57 -6.87
N MET A 282 8.31 17.39 -8.15
CA MET A 282 7.02 17.46 -8.81
C MET A 282 6.59 16.09 -9.30
N SER A 283 5.32 15.77 -9.11
CA SER A 283 4.64 14.64 -9.72
C SER A 283 3.41 15.14 -10.46
N GLY A 284 3.38 14.92 -11.77
CA GLY A 284 2.20 15.22 -12.58
C GLY A 284 1.06 14.23 -12.33
N SER A 285 -0.17 14.67 -12.62
CA SER A 285 -1.39 13.85 -12.63
C SER A 285 -1.32 12.68 -13.61
#